data_AF-A0A2H1L035-F1
#
_entry.id   AF-A0A2H1L035-F1
#
_cell.length_a   1.000
_cell.length_b   1.000
_cell.length_c   1.000
_cell.angle_alpha   90.00
_cell.angle_beta   90.00
_cell.angle_gamma   90.00
#
_symmetry.space_group_name_H-M   'P 1'
#
loop_
_entity.id
_entity.type
_entity.pdbx_description
1 polymer ?
#
loop_
_entity_poly.entity_id
_entity_poly.type
_entity_poly.pdbx_seq_one_letter_code
_entity_poly.pdbx_strand_id
1 'polypeptide(L)'
;MFGGLAFLIAGYMAVAVGDEGLLIRVAPDAEWITGDPRASNAMPGRAMRNWRSFSITADSTELVELVAHSVEQAKTLPPKK
;
A
#
# COMPACT_ATOMS: atom_id res chain seq x y z
N MET A 1 12.53 0.84 -7.76
CA MET A 1 11.89 1.78 -6.82
C MET A 1 10.69 2.38 -7.55
N PHE A 2 9.58 2.61 -6.87
CA PHE A 2 8.27 2.94 -7.45
C PHE A 2 8.17 4.33 -8.12
N GLY A 3 9.28 4.89 -8.59
CA GLY A 3 9.31 6.18 -9.29
C GLY A 3 9.03 7.42 -8.42
N GLY A 4 8.56 7.27 -7.18
CA GLY A 4 8.20 8.39 -6.31
C GLY A 4 8.66 8.28 -4.86
N LEU A 5 7.79 8.67 -3.92
CA LEU A 5 8.11 8.80 -2.51
C LEU A 5 7.71 7.56 -1.71
N ALA A 6 8.58 7.14 -0.79
CA ALA A 6 8.29 6.07 0.16
C ALA A 6 8.28 6.62 1.58
N PHE A 7 7.29 6.21 2.36
CA PHE A 7 7.11 6.57 3.76
C PHE A 7 7.33 5.34 4.62
N LEU A 8 8.22 5.49 5.61
CA LEU A 8 8.66 4.38 6.44
C LEU A 8 8.24 4.58 7.89
N ILE A 9 7.92 3.48 8.56
CA ILE A 9 7.68 3.40 10.00
C ILE A 9 8.62 2.32 10.55
N ALA A 10 9.44 2.68 11.54
CA ALA A 10 10.45 1.78 12.13
C ALA A 10 11.33 1.07 11.07
N GLY A 11 11.66 1.78 9.98
CA GLY A 11 12.44 1.26 8.87
C GLY A 11 11.69 0.34 7.90
N TYR A 12 10.41 0.03 8.12
CA TYR A 12 9.56 -0.66 7.15
C TYR A 12 8.83 0.34 6.27
N MET A 13 8.81 0.09 4.95
CA MET A 13 7.96 0.85 4.04
C MET A 13 6.50 0.57 4.40
N ALA A 14 5.80 1.62 4.80
CA ALA A 14 4.39 1.60 5.16
C ALA A 14 3.54 2.02 3.96
N VAL A 15 3.91 3.08 3.26
CA VAL A 15 3.16 3.59 2.09
C VAL A 15 4.17 4.08 1.04
N ALA A 16 3.82 4.02 -0.23
CA ALA A 16 4.52 4.75 -1.28
C ALA A 16 3.54 5.44 -2.23
N VAL A 17 4.00 6.48 -2.92
CA VAL A 17 3.24 7.17 -3.96
C VAL A 17 4.15 7.38 -5.17
N GLY A 18 3.63 7.16 -6.36
CA GLY A 18 4.34 7.36 -7.62
C GLY A 18 3.36 7.38 -8.79
N ASP A 19 3.86 7.21 -10.00
CA ASP A 19 3.05 7.28 -11.22
C ASP A 19 1.93 6.21 -11.28
N GLU A 20 2.13 5.09 -10.59
CA GLU A 20 1.16 3.99 -10.49
C GLU A 20 0.07 4.24 -9.43
N GLY A 21 0.13 5.36 -8.70
CA GLY A 21 -0.83 5.75 -7.65
C GLY A 21 -0.32 5.57 -6.23
N LEU A 22 -1.25 5.37 -5.30
CA LEU A 22 -0.98 5.12 -3.88
C LEU A 22 -0.71 3.62 -3.67
N LEU A 23 0.50 3.28 -3.26
CA LEU A 23 0.87 1.94 -2.88
C LEU A 23 0.71 1.74 -1.38
N ILE A 24 -0.13 0.79 -1.00
CA ILE A 24 -0.30 0.38 0.39
C ILE A 24 0.07 -1.07 0.61
N ARG A 25 0.52 -1.34 1.84
CA ARG A 25 0.70 -2.68 2.36
C ARG A 25 -0.66 -3.25 2.74
N VAL A 26 -0.87 -4.49 2.36
CA VAL A 26 -2.12 -5.21 2.58
C VAL A 26 -1.83 -6.55 3.23
N ALA A 27 -2.76 -7.01 4.06
CA ALA A 27 -2.67 -8.33 4.64
C ALA A 27 -2.74 -9.40 3.53
N PRO A 28 -2.03 -10.53 3.63
CA PRO A 28 -2.02 -11.57 2.59
C PRO A 28 -3.40 -12.17 2.31
N ASP A 29 -4.30 -12.10 3.28
CA ASP A 29 -5.65 -12.65 3.34
C ASP A 29 -6.74 -11.56 3.25
N ALA A 30 -6.38 -10.33 2.90
CA ALA A 30 -7.33 -9.23 2.76
C ALA A 30 -8.31 -9.47 1.60
N GLU A 31 -9.45 -10.10 1.89
CA GLU A 31 -10.50 -10.45 0.91
C GLU A 31 -11.11 -9.24 0.22
N TRP A 32 -11.21 -8.10 0.92
CA TRP A 32 -11.80 -6.86 0.39
C TRP A 32 -11.08 -6.32 -0.86
N ILE A 33 -9.82 -6.70 -1.07
CA ILE A 33 -9.02 -6.33 -2.24
C ILE A 33 -9.37 -7.20 -3.44
N THR A 34 -9.83 -8.43 -3.21
CA THR A 34 -10.13 -9.41 -4.24
C THR A 34 -11.45 -9.04 -4.89
N GLY A 35 -11.40 -8.09 -5.82
CA GLY A 35 -12.58 -7.58 -6.54
C GLY A 35 -12.78 -6.06 -6.42
N ASP A 36 -11.95 -5.35 -5.67
CA ASP A 36 -12.01 -3.89 -5.63
C ASP A 36 -11.50 -3.32 -6.97
N PRO A 37 -12.35 -2.63 -7.76
CA PRO A 37 -11.95 -2.09 -9.06
C PRO A 37 -10.89 -0.99 -8.96
N ARG A 38 -10.70 -0.41 -7.76
CA ARG A 38 -9.67 0.60 -7.49
C ARG A 38 -8.29 -0.02 -7.26
N ALA A 39 -8.24 -1.30 -6.89
CA ALA A 39 -7.01 -2.00 -6.53
C ALA A 39 -6.36 -2.64 -7.76
N SER A 40 -5.09 -2.33 -7.97
CA SER A 40 -4.26 -2.95 -9.00
C SER A 40 -3.00 -3.57 -8.40
N ASN A 41 -2.28 -4.34 -9.23
CA ASN A 41 -0.99 -4.89 -8.82
C ASN A 41 0.00 -3.74 -8.57
N ALA A 42 0.60 -3.72 -7.38
CA ALA A 42 1.60 -2.72 -7.00
C ALA A 42 2.81 -2.66 -7.94
N MET A 43 3.08 -3.74 -8.67
CA MET A 43 4.10 -3.77 -9.72
C MET A 43 3.56 -4.56 -10.92
N PRO A 44 3.44 -3.92 -12.11
CA PRO A 44 3.11 -4.63 -13.33
C PRO A 44 4.11 -5.78 -13.59
N GLY A 45 3.61 -6.97 -13.96
CA GLY A 45 4.44 -8.14 -14.25
C GLY A 45 5.04 -8.86 -13.04
N ARG A 46 4.91 -8.33 -11.81
CA ARG A 46 5.36 -9.01 -10.57
C ARG A 46 4.35 -8.81 -9.44
N ALA A 47 3.55 -9.84 -9.19
CA ALA A 47 2.63 -9.84 -8.05
C ALA A 47 3.39 -9.76 -6.72
N MET A 48 3.28 -8.62 -6.05
CA MET A 48 3.70 -8.47 -4.65
C MET A 48 2.52 -8.82 -3.76
N ARG A 49 2.54 -10.00 -3.13
CA ARG A 49 1.39 -10.51 -2.35
C ARG A 49 0.84 -9.51 -1.33
N ASN A 50 1.73 -8.75 -0.69
CA ASN A 50 1.37 -7.86 0.42
C ASN A 50 1.29 -6.39 0.00
N TRP A 51 1.19 -6.10 -1.30
CA TRP A 51 1.13 -4.73 -1.81
C TRP A 51 0.08 -4.58 -2.92
N ARG A 52 -0.63 -3.44 -2.89
CA ARG A 52 -1.59 -3.03 -3.92
C ARG A 52 -1.41 -1.56 -4.24
N SER A 53 -1.68 -1.19 -5.48
CA SER A 53 -1.78 0.21 -5.89
C SER A 53 -3.24 0.62 -5.98
N PHE A 54 -3.52 1.87 -5.63
CA PHE A 54 -4.83 2.49 -5.70
C PHE A 54 -4.73 3.80 -6.47
N SER A 55 -5.59 3.96 -7.48
CA SER A 55 -5.78 5.24 -8.16
C SER A 55 -6.86 6.02 -7.42
N ILE A 56 -6.44 7.01 -6.62
CA ILE A 56 -7.30 7.86 -5.81
C ILE A 56 -6.88 9.32 -5.91
N THR A 57 -7.78 10.25 -5.57
CA THR A 57 -7.46 11.68 -5.46
C THR A 57 -6.92 12.00 -4.07
N ALA A 58 -6.10 13.06 -3.98
CA ALA A 58 -5.43 13.43 -2.72
C ALA A 58 -6.38 13.99 -1.64
N ASP A 59 -7.56 14.45 -2.03
CA ASP A 59 -8.62 14.98 -1.17
C ASP A 59 -9.66 13.94 -0.75
N SER A 60 -9.51 12.68 -1.19
CA SER A 60 -10.47 11.63 -0.88
C SER A 60 -10.34 11.16 0.58
N THR A 61 -11.48 10.80 1.18
CA THR A 61 -11.49 10.11 2.49
C THR A 61 -10.82 8.73 2.39
N GLU A 62 -10.85 8.11 1.21
CA GLU A 62 -10.22 6.83 0.93
C GLU A 62 -8.71 6.88 1.15
N LEU A 63 -8.05 8.01 0.86
CA LEU A 63 -6.62 8.19 1.13
C LEU A 63 -6.32 7.94 2.62
N VAL A 64 -7.11 8.56 3.50
CA VAL A 64 -6.91 8.44 4.95
C VAL A 64 -7.13 7.01 5.41
N GLU A 65 -8.19 6.35 4.93
CA GLU A 65 -8.53 4.98 5.27
C GLU A 65 -7.47 3.98 4.81
N LEU A 66 -7.02 4.10 3.55
CA LEU A 66 -6.00 3.23 2.96
C LEU A 66 -4.64 3.41 3.64
N VAL A 67 -4.24 4.66 3.93
CA VAL A 67 -3.02 4.95 4.68
C VAL A 67 -3.10 4.38 6.09
N ALA A 68 -4.22 4.59 6.80
CA ALA A 68 -4.41 4.06 8.15
C ALA A 68 -4.32 2.53 8.17
N HIS A 69 -4.97 1.84 7.23
CA HIS A 69 -4.85 0.39 7.07
C HIS A 69 -3.38 -0.03 6.90
N SER A 70 -2.67 0.62 5.98
CA SER A 70 -1.28 0.32 5.67
C SER A 70 -0.35 0.53 6.87
N VAL A 71 -0.60 1.57 7.66
CA VAL A 71 0.14 1.87 8.89
C VAL A 71 -0.05 0.77 9.93
N GLU A 72 -1.29 0.30 10.12
CA GLU A 72 -1.53 -0.84 11.03
C GLU A 72 -0.82 -2.11 10.55
N GLN A 73 -0.81 -2.37 9.23
CA GLN A 73 -0.04 -3.49 8.68
C GLN A 73 1.48 -3.34 8.84
N ALA A 74 2.02 -2.12 8.86
CA ALA A 74 3.44 -1.90 9.10
C ALA A 74 3.81 -2.16 10.57
N LYS A 75 2.91 -1.82 11.51
CA LYS A 75 3.12 -2.02 12.96
C LYS A 75 3.13 -3.48 13.40
N THR A 76 2.52 -4.39 12.63
CA THR A 76 2.54 -5.83 12.93
C THR A 76 3.87 -6.50 12.61
N LEU A 77 4.77 -5.82 11.91
CA LEU A 77 6.06 -6.38 11.53
C LEU A 77 7.01 -6.45 12.74
N PRO A 78 7.82 -7.51 12.85
CA PRO A 78 8.83 -7.60 13.90
C PRO A 78 9.83 -6.44 13.77
N PRO A 79 10.55 -6.05 14.82
CA PRO A 79 11.58 -5.01 14.70
C PRO A 79 12.65 -5.37 13.65
N LYS A 80 13.13 -4.37 12.90
CA LYS A 80 14.32 -4.55 12.06
C LYS A 80 15.55 -4.71 12.95
N LYS A 81 16.44 -5.61 12.54
CA LYS A 81 17.79 -5.73 13.12
C LYS A 81 18.70 -4.62 12.60
#